data_AF-A0A373CGU7-F1
#
_entry.id   AF-A0A373CGU7-F1
#
_cell.length_a   1.000
_cell.length_b   1.000
_cell.length_c   1.000
_cell.angle_alpha   90.00
_cell.angle_beta   90.00
_cell.angle_gamma   90.00
#
_symmetry.space_group_name_H-M   'P 1'
#
loop_
_entity.id
_entity.type
_entity.pdbx_description
1 polymer ?
#
loop_
_entity_poly.entity_id
_entity_poly.type
_entity_poly.pdbx_seq_one_letter_code
_entity_poly.pdbx_strand_id
1 'polypeptide(L)'
;CENIDELNELGHALLEVRDKGGLETFEAALVLGNHTRSVKDLINLTQNLDLYRFYPDISDDEGLGRLYADELGTIDIPEHIQNYFDYEAYGRDVRINEGGVFAPGGYVSAVPEGFKEYYHGPQDIPPEHRIFAYPEKAEPVHSILVALKRFQEAPPAPKKDKAGPSHEER
;
A
#
# COMPACT_ATOMS: atom_id res chain seq x y z
N CYS A 1 -11.57 11.15 -5.20
CA CYS A 1 -10.31 11.90 -5.05
C CYS A 1 -9.57 11.27 -3.90
N GLU A 2 -8.42 10.68 -4.17
CA GLU A 2 -7.54 10.11 -3.16
C GLU A 2 -6.82 11.26 -2.44
N ASN A 3 -6.79 11.23 -1.10
CA ASN A 3 -6.06 12.19 -0.29
C ASN A 3 -4.61 11.71 -0.07
N ILE A 4 -3.66 12.65 0.02
CA ILE A 4 -2.24 12.35 0.27
C ILE A 4 -2.04 11.62 1.60
N ASP A 5 -2.87 11.90 2.61
CA ASP A 5 -2.83 11.19 3.89
C ASP A 5 -3.22 9.72 3.72
N GLU A 6 -4.19 9.40 2.84
CA GLU A 6 -4.60 8.02 2.55
C GLU A 6 -3.50 7.26 1.82
N LEU A 7 -2.80 7.92 0.90
CA LEU A 7 -1.65 7.33 0.22
C LEU A 7 -0.50 7.05 1.19
N ASN A 8 -0.29 7.94 2.18
CA ASN A 8 0.71 7.71 3.20
C ASN A 8 0.32 6.56 4.14
N GLU A 9 -0.95 6.49 4.55
CA GLU A 9 -1.50 5.35 5.31
C GLU A 9 -1.32 4.03 4.57
N LEU A 10 -1.66 3.97 3.27
CA LEU A 10 -1.41 2.79 2.44
C LEU A 10 0.07 2.42 2.41
N GLY A 11 0.96 3.41 2.31
CA GLY A 11 2.40 3.20 2.41
C GLY A 11 2.81 2.52 3.71
N HIS A 12 2.33 3.00 4.85
CA HIS A 12 2.59 2.38 6.15
C HIS A 12 2.03 0.96 6.24
N ALA A 13 0.79 0.75 5.80
CA ALA A 13 0.17 -0.57 5.79
C ALA A 13 0.96 -1.57 4.93
N LEU A 14 1.48 -1.15 3.77
CA LEU A 14 2.31 -1.99 2.91
C LEU A 14 3.67 -2.32 3.54
N LEU A 15 4.26 -1.41 4.32
CA LEU A 15 5.48 -1.72 5.08
C LEU A 15 5.21 -2.81 6.11
N GLU A 16 4.09 -2.75 6.83
CA GLU A 16 3.74 -3.82 7.77
C GLU A 16 3.48 -5.15 7.07
N VAL A 17 2.79 -5.14 5.92
CA VAL A 17 2.57 -6.35 5.12
C VAL A 17 3.91 -6.96 4.69
N ARG A 18 4.86 -6.14 4.21
CA ARG A 18 6.21 -6.58 3.86
C ARG A 18 6.93 -7.20 5.05
N ASP A 19 6.91 -6.53 6.19
CA ASP A 19 7.64 -6.98 7.37
C ASP A 19 7.06 -8.29 7.93
N LYS A 20 5.78 -8.59 7.63
CA LYS A 20 5.11 -9.87 7.91
C LYS A 20 5.28 -10.91 6.79
N GLY A 21 5.95 -10.58 5.69
CA GLY A 21 6.13 -11.47 4.53
C GLY A 21 4.89 -11.65 3.66
N GLY A 22 3.89 -10.78 3.77
CA GLY A 22 2.60 -10.91 3.07
C GLY A 22 2.51 -10.23 1.71
N LEU A 23 3.62 -9.72 1.15
CA LEU A 23 3.58 -8.97 -0.11
C LEU A 23 3.13 -9.83 -1.30
N GLU A 24 3.60 -11.08 -1.40
CA GLU A 24 3.22 -11.98 -2.50
C GLU A 24 1.72 -12.27 -2.46
N THR A 25 1.17 -12.53 -1.27
CA THR A 25 -0.27 -12.68 -1.06
C THR A 25 -1.04 -11.41 -1.44
N PHE A 26 -0.52 -10.23 -1.10
CA PHE A 26 -1.13 -8.96 -1.47
C PHE A 26 -1.13 -8.76 -2.99
N GLU A 27 -0.01 -8.98 -3.67
CA GLU A 27 0.10 -8.89 -5.13
C GLU A 27 -0.85 -9.87 -5.83
N ALA A 28 -0.93 -11.11 -5.33
CA ALA A 28 -1.86 -12.10 -5.85
C ALA A 28 -3.32 -11.69 -5.62
N ALA A 29 -3.65 -11.14 -4.46
CA ALA A 29 -4.97 -10.61 -4.16
C ALA A 29 -5.38 -9.46 -5.11
N LEU A 30 -4.41 -8.62 -5.53
CA LEU A 30 -4.66 -7.59 -6.54
C LEU A 30 -5.08 -8.19 -7.89
N VAL A 31 -4.43 -9.29 -8.30
CA VAL A 31 -4.77 -10.01 -9.54
C VAL A 31 -6.16 -10.65 -9.45
N LEU A 32 -6.52 -11.19 -8.28
CA LEU A 32 -7.87 -11.71 -8.03
C LEU A 32 -8.95 -10.61 -8.19
N GLY A 33 -8.62 -9.36 -7.89
CA GLY A 33 -9.42 -8.19 -8.25
C GLY A 33 -10.60 -7.89 -7.31
N ASN A 34 -10.71 -8.62 -6.20
CA ASN A 34 -11.71 -8.33 -5.15
C ASN A 34 -11.18 -7.24 -4.22
N HIS A 35 -11.95 -6.16 -4.02
CA HIS A 35 -11.58 -5.02 -3.16
C HIS A 35 -10.28 -4.30 -3.59
N THR A 36 -10.20 -3.91 -4.87
CA THR A 36 -9.00 -3.26 -5.45
C THR A 36 -9.28 -1.94 -6.18
N ARG A 37 -10.46 -1.33 -5.98
CA ARG A 37 -10.93 -0.21 -6.81
C ARG A 37 -10.54 1.17 -6.29
N SER A 38 -10.06 1.27 -5.06
CA SER A 38 -9.73 2.53 -4.41
C SER A 38 -8.61 2.34 -3.38
N VAL A 39 -7.92 3.43 -3.00
CA VAL A 39 -6.96 3.41 -1.89
C VAL A 39 -7.58 2.90 -0.59
N LYS A 40 -8.84 3.27 -0.32
CA LYS A 40 -9.61 2.71 0.81
C LYS A 40 -9.67 1.18 0.74
N ASP A 41 -9.99 0.63 -0.42
CA ASP A 41 -10.06 -0.82 -0.59
C ASP A 41 -8.69 -1.47 -0.40
N LEU A 42 -7.62 -0.84 -0.91
CA LEU A 42 -6.25 -1.33 -0.75
C LEU A 42 -5.80 -1.33 0.72
N ILE A 43 -6.11 -0.28 1.49
CA ILE A 43 -5.83 -0.22 2.93
C ILE A 43 -6.61 -1.31 3.69
N ASN A 44 -7.86 -1.59 3.29
CA ASN A 44 -8.59 -2.70 3.89
C ASN A 44 -8.03 -4.06 3.46
N LEU A 45 -7.57 -4.18 2.22
CA LEU A 45 -7.00 -5.41 1.68
C LEU A 45 -5.74 -5.82 2.45
N THR A 46 -4.85 -4.88 2.78
CA THR A 46 -3.65 -5.18 3.60
C THR A 46 -3.99 -5.76 4.97
N GLN A 47 -5.17 -5.45 5.50
CA GLN A 47 -5.64 -5.92 6.81
C GLN A 47 -6.46 -7.22 6.74
N ASN A 48 -6.82 -7.69 5.55
CA ASN A 48 -7.64 -8.89 5.32
C ASN A 48 -6.88 -9.99 4.56
N LEU A 49 -5.54 -9.94 4.55
CA LEU A 49 -4.72 -10.93 3.82
C LEU A 49 -4.87 -12.35 4.37
N ASP A 50 -5.33 -12.51 5.61
CA ASP A 50 -5.64 -13.81 6.23
C ASP A 50 -6.83 -14.54 5.56
N LEU A 51 -7.65 -13.83 4.78
CA LEU A 51 -8.75 -14.41 4.00
C LEU A 51 -8.29 -15.04 2.68
N TYR A 52 -7.03 -14.84 2.30
CA TYR A 52 -6.47 -15.30 1.05
C TYR A 52 -5.58 -16.51 1.31
N ARG A 53 -5.81 -17.59 0.55
CA ARG A 53 -4.90 -18.73 0.48
C ARG A 53 -4.01 -18.55 -0.72
N PHE A 54 -2.72 -18.41 -0.46
CA PHE A 54 -1.70 -18.29 -1.49
C PHE A 54 -0.83 -19.55 -1.49
N TYR A 55 -0.76 -20.21 -2.64
CA TYR A 55 0.10 -21.37 -2.87
C TYR A 55 1.23 -20.95 -3.82
N PRO A 56 2.45 -20.72 -3.30
CA PRO A 56 3.57 -20.28 -4.13
C PRO A 56 3.96 -21.34 -5.15
N ASP A 57 4.60 -20.91 -6.24
CA ASP A 57 5.14 -21.73 -7.33
C ASP A 57 4.11 -22.56 -8.13
N ILE A 58 2.81 -22.43 -7.82
CA ILE A 58 1.72 -23.04 -8.61
C ILE A 58 1.29 -22.08 -9.73
N SER A 59 1.49 -22.49 -10.98
CA SER A 59 1.28 -21.63 -12.16
C SER A 59 0.31 -22.18 -13.20
N ASP A 60 -0.16 -23.41 -13.03
CA ASP A 60 -1.08 -24.09 -13.94
C ASP A 60 -2.04 -25.05 -13.21
N ASP A 61 -3.04 -25.51 -13.96
CA ASP A 61 -4.10 -26.39 -13.44
C ASP A 61 -3.52 -27.77 -13.07
N GLU A 62 -2.47 -28.27 -13.73
CA GLU A 62 -1.83 -29.55 -13.36
C GLU A 62 -1.15 -29.46 -11.98
N GLY A 63 -0.33 -28.43 -11.76
CA GLY A 63 0.35 -28.19 -10.49
C GLY A 63 -0.64 -27.99 -9.35
N LEU A 64 -1.74 -27.26 -9.58
CA LEU A 64 -2.81 -27.10 -8.61
C LEU A 64 -3.49 -28.45 -8.30
N GLY A 65 -3.75 -29.26 -9.33
CA GLY A 65 -4.34 -30.58 -9.16
C GLY A 65 -3.46 -31.51 -8.32
N ARG A 66 -2.14 -31.48 -8.55
CA ARG A 66 -1.15 -32.24 -7.76
C ARG A 66 -1.09 -31.76 -6.32
N LEU A 67 -1.07 -30.44 -6.08
CA LEU A 67 -1.13 -29.89 -4.73
C LEU A 67 -2.36 -30.42 -3.97
N TYR A 68 -3.55 -30.37 -4.58
CA TYR A 68 -4.77 -30.81 -3.91
C TYR A 68 -4.82 -32.32 -3.68
N ALA A 69 -4.44 -33.10 -4.69
CA ALA A 69 -4.48 -34.55 -4.61
C ALA A 69 -3.36 -35.13 -3.73
N ASP A 70 -2.12 -34.72 -3.95
CA ASP A 70 -0.94 -35.36 -3.36
C ASP A 70 -0.55 -34.72 -2.01
N GLU A 71 -0.60 -33.38 -1.88
CA GLU A 71 -0.16 -32.68 -0.66
C GLU A 71 -1.30 -32.40 0.33
N LEU A 72 -2.46 -31.95 -0.16
CA LEU A 72 -3.63 -31.67 0.68
C LEU A 72 -4.51 -32.90 0.91
N GLY A 73 -4.32 -33.97 0.12
CA GLY A 73 -5.03 -35.24 0.28
C GLY A 73 -6.55 -35.12 0.12
N THR A 74 -7.04 -34.23 -0.75
CA THR A 74 -8.48 -33.99 -0.91
C THR A 74 -9.21 -35.09 -1.66
N ILE A 75 -8.48 -36.03 -2.26
CA ILE A 75 -8.99 -37.21 -2.95
C ILE A 75 -8.06 -38.41 -2.70
N ASP A 76 -8.64 -39.59 -2.50
CA ASP A 76 -7.88 -40.84 -2.38
C ASP A 76 -7.75 -41.51 -3.76
N ILE A 77 -6.54 -41.45 -4.33
CA ILE A 77 -6.23 -42.00 -5.64
C ILE A 77 -5.46 -43.32 -5.45
N PRO A 78 -6.00 -44.47 -5.89
CA PRO A 78 -5.27 -45.73 -5.82
C PRO A 78 -3.93 -45.68 -6.56
N GLU A 79 -2.87 -46.19 -5.92
CA GLU A 79 -1.47 -46.12 -6.42
C GLU A 79 -1.33 -46.60 -7.87
N HIS A 80 -2.03 -47.68 -8.24
CA HIS A 80 -1.96 -48.26 -9.59
C HIS A 80 -2.58 -47.38 -10.70
N ILE A 81 -3.38 -46.36 -10.35
CA ILE A 81 -3.93 -45.39 -11.31
C ILE A 81 -3.35 -43.99 -11.15
N GLN A 82 -2.46 -43.75 -10.17
CA GLN A 82 -1.95 -42.41 -9.86
C GLN A 82 -1.29 -41.74 -11.07
N ASN A 83 -0.47 -42.49 -11.83
CA ASN A 83 0.17 -41.98 -13.05
C ASN A 83 -0.78 -41.78 -14.25
N TYR A 84 -2.04 -42.22 -14.13
CA TYR A 84 -3.09 -42.07 -15.15
C TYR A 84 -4.19 -41.11 -14.72
N PHE A 85 -4.10 -40.54 -13.51
CA PHE A 85 -5.06 -39.57 -13.02
C PHE A 85 -4.87 -38.24 -13.75
N ASP A 86 -5.98 -37.61 -14.14
CA ASP A 86 -5.98 -36.34 -14.85
C ASP A 86 -5.91 -35.18 -13.84
N TYR A 87 -4.69 -34.88 -13.41
CA TYR A 87 -4.42 -33.80 -12.45
C TYR A 87 -4.79 -32.42 -13.02
N GLU A 88 -4.61 -32.18 -14.32
CA GLU A 88 -4.95 -30.91 -14.97
C GLU A 88 -6.48 -30.68 -14.90
N ALA A 89 -7.28 -31.67 -15.27
CA ALA A 89 -8.74 -31.56 -15.18
C ALA A 89 -9.20 -31.35 -13.73
N TYR A 90 -8.59 -32.07 -12.78
CA TYR A 90 -8.91 -31.94 -11.36
C TYR A 90 -8.58 -30.54 -10.81
N GLY A 91 -7.38 -30.04 -11.08
CA GLY A 91 -6.97 -28.71 -10.63
C GLY A 91 -7.78 -27.59 -11.27
N ARG A 92 -8.17 -27.73 -12.55
CA ARG A 92 -9.09 -26.79 -13.19
C ARG A 92 -10.44 -26.72 -12.47
N ASP A 93 -10.99 -27.87 -12.09
CA ASP A 93 -12.25 -27.92 -11.35
C ASP A 93 -12.10 -27.30 -9.95
N VAL A 94 -10.98 -27.56 -9.25
CA VAL A 94 -10.64 -26.89 -7.99
C VAL A 94 -10.62 -25.37 -8.16
N ARG A 95 -9.88 -24.87 -9.16
CA ARG A 95 -9.77 -23.43 -9.43
C ARG A 95 -11.13 -22.78 -9.67
N ILE A 96 -11.98 -23.43 -10.47
CA ILE A 96 -13.34 -22.93 -10.77
C ILE A 96 -14.19 -22.93 -9.50
N ASN A 97 -14.15 -23.99 -8.70
CA ASN A 97 -14.96 -24.13 -7.49
C ASN A 97 -14.55 -23.13 -6.40
N GLU A 98 -13.27 -22.83 -6.28
CA GLU A 98 -12.76 -21.84 -5.32
C GLU A 98 -12.82 -20.40 -5.84
N GLY A 99 -13.07 -20.20 -7.14
CA GLY A 99 -12.97 -18.89 -7.78
C GLY A 99 -11.57 -18.30 -7.73
N GLY A 100 -10.54 -19.14 -7.70
CA GLY A 100 -9.13 -18.70 -7.62
C GLY A 100 -8.54 -18.31 -8.97
N VAL A 101 -7.35 -17.71 -8.93
CA VAL A 101 -6.59 -17.28 -10.11
C VAL A 101 -5.10 -17.60 -9.97
N PHE A 102 -4.42 -17.79 -11.10
CA PHE A 102 -2.97 -17.80 -11.15
C PHE A 102 -2.46 -16.36 -11.20
N ALA A 103 -1.58 -16.01 -10.26
CA ALA A 103 -0.96 -14.72 -10.11
C ALA A 103 0.58 -14.86 -10.23
N PRO A 104 1.33 -13.75 -10.38
CA PRO A 104 2.78 -13.81 -10.27
C PRO A 104 3.19 -14.49 -8.96
N GLY A 105 4.06 -15.49 -9.05
CA GLY A 105 4.58 -16.22 -7.90
C GLY A 105 3.70 -17.37 -7.39
N GLY A 106 2.44 -17.53 -7.82
CA GLY A 106 1.63 -18.66 -7.36
C GLY A 106 0.14 -18.59 -7.67
N TYR A 107 -0.62 -19.52 -7.08
CA TYR A 107 -2.08 -19.56 -7.15
C TYR A 107 -2.68 -18.90 -5.91
N VAL A 108 -3.78 -18.16 -6.09
CA VAL A 108 -4.52 -17.55 -4.99
C VAL A 108 -6.02 -17.84 -5.08
N SER A 109 -6.61 -18.17 -3.94
CA SER A 109 -8.06 -18.17 -3.74
C SER A 109 -8.43 -17.39 -2.48
N ALA A 110 -9.66 -16.91 -2.39
CA ALA A 110 -10.14 -16.14 -1.24
C ALA A 110 -11.43 -16.72 -0.71
N VAL A 111 -11.66 -16.57 0.59
CA VAL A 111 -12.96 -16.82 1.22
C VAL A 111 -13.65 -15.46 1.39
N PRO A 112 -14.51 -15.02 0.44
CA PRO A 112 -15.08 -13.67 0.47
C PRO A 112 -16.04 -13.46 1.65
N GLU A 113 -16.58 -14.54 2.21
CA GLU A 113 -17.40 -14.56 3.43
C GLU A 113 -16.53 -14.30 4.67
N GLY A 114 -16.04 -13.07 4.79
CA GLY A 114 -15.14 -12.70 5.89
C GLY A 114 -14.52 -11.32 5.77
N PHE A 115 -14.62 -10.67 4.61
CA PHE A 115 -14.01 -9.36 4.39
C PHE A 115 -14.58 -8.31 5.35
N LYS A 116 -13.70 -7.67 6.11
CA LYS A 116 -14.05 -6.62 7.07
C LYS A 116 -13.46 -5.29 6.63
N GLU A 117 -14.30 -4.27 6.59
CA GLU A 117 -13.83 -2.89 6.49
C GLU A 117 -13.35 -2.43 7.87
N TYR A 118 -12.04 -2.35 8.05
CA TYR A 118 -11.39 -1.75 9.23
C TYR A 118 -11.15 -0.25 9.05
N TYR A 119 -10.88 0.16 7.82
CA TYR A 119 -10.61 1.54 7.44
C TYR A 119 -11.83 2.14 6.72
N HIS A 120 -12.41 3.20 7.28
CA HIS A 120 -13.62 3.86 6.80
C HIS A 120 -13.35 5.24 6.18
N GLY A 121 -12.16 5.81 6.36
CA GLY A 121 -11.76 7.08 5.74
C GLY A 121 -10.74 7.89 6.56
N PRO A 122 -10.47 9.14 6.17
CA PRO A 122 -9.40 9.97 6.74
C PRO A 122 -9.44 10.16 8.27
N GLN A 123 -10.62 10.02 8.88
CA GLN A 123 -10.80 10.09 10.33
C GLN A 123 -10.05 8.96 11.07
N ASP A 124 -9.83 7.81 10.43
CA ASP A 124 -9.16 6.65 11.02
C ASP A 124 -7.63 6.73 10.88
N ILE A 125 -7.12 7.67 10.08
CA ILE A 125 -5.68 7.83 9.85
C ILE A 125 -5.02 8.42 11.11
N PRO A 126 -4.00 7.75 11.68
CA PRO A 126 -3.24 8.26 12.82
C PRO A 126 -2.62 9.65 12.53
N PRO A 127 -2.55 10.57 13.50
CA PRO A 127 -1.99 11.90 13.30
C PRO A 127 -0.57 11.90 12.70
N GLU A 128 0.26 10.93 13.07
CA GLU A 128 1.62 10.73 12.59
C GLU A 128 1.70 10.37 11.10
N HIS A 129 0.63 9.83 10.53
CA HIS A 129 0.55 9.49 9.11
C HIS A 129 -0.06 10.63 8.27
N ARG A 130 -0.48 11.74 8.90
CA ARG A 130 -1.04 12.91 8.21
C ARG A 130 0.07 13.88 7.82
N ILE A 131 0.27 14.06 6.52
CA ILE A 131 1.40 14.82 5.95
C ILE A 131 1.32 16.32 6.29
N PHE A 132 0.10 16.85 6.43
CA PHE A 132 -0.15 18.26 6.76
C PHE A 132 -0.68 18.50 8.19
N ALA A 133 -0.50 17.54 9.11
CA ALA A 133 -0.73 17.83 10.52
C ALA A 133 0.29 18.89 10.97
N TYR A 134 -0.13 20.16 10.94
CA TYR A 134 0.62 21.24 11.57
C TYR A 134 0.92 20.80 13.02
N PRO A 135 2.16 20.94 13.50
CA PRO A 135 2.47 20.52 14.85
C PRO A 135 1.54 21.25 15.83
N GLU A 136 0.80 20.52 16.66
CA GLU A 136 -0.05 21.11 17.73
C GLU A 136 0.76 22.05 18.64
N LYS A 137 2.06 21.82 18.69
CA LYS A 137 3.07 22.64 19.38
C LYS A 137 4.04 23.20 18.37
N ALA A 138 3.55 23.94 17.38
CA ALA A 138 4.40 24.95 16.77
C ALA A 138 4.80 25.91 17.90
N GLU A 139 5.98 25.68 18.51
CA GLU A 139 6.71 26.71 19.26
C GLU A 139 6.51 28.01 18.50
N PRO A 140 5.97 29.07 19.12
CA PRO A 140 5.52 30.25 18.39
C PRO A 140 6.72 30.79 17.64
N VAL A 141 6.75 30.48 16.33
CA VAL A 141 7.88 30.75 15.44
C VAL A 141 8.15 32.23 15.62
N HIS A 142 9.27 32.54 16.28
CA HIS A 142 9.58 33.84 16.90
C HIS A 142 8.86 34.96 16.15
N SER A 143 7.71 35.39 16.70
CA SER A 143 6.60 35.94 15.91
C SER A 143 7.11 36.78 14.75
N ILE A 144 6.83 36.37 13.51
CA ILE A 144 7.26 37.11 12.31
C ILE A 144 6.84 38.58 12.43
N LEU A 145 5.70 38.85 13.07
CA LEU A 145 5.24 40.20 13.40
C LEU A 145 6.20 40.96 14.34
N VAL A 146 6.79 40.30 15.34
CA VAL A 146 7.80 40.87 16.24
C VAL A 146 9.10 41.14 15.49
N ALA A 147 9.52 40.23 14.61
CA ALA A 147 10.69 40.44 13.76
C ALA A 147 10.48 41.64 12.81
N LEU A 148 9.31 41.73 12.16
CA LEU A 148 8.95 42.82 11.25
C LEU A 148 8.83 44.17 11.96
N LYS A 149 8.26 44.21 13.17
CA LYS A 149 8.19 45.44 13.98
C LYS A 149 9.58 45.99 14.30
N ARG A 150 10.53 45.12 14.69
CA ARG A 150 11.91 45.53 14.96
C ARG A 150 12.62 46.12 13.74
N PHE A 151 12.29 45.65 12.54
CA PHE A 151 12.80 46.24 11.29
C PHE A 151 12.16 47.59 10.96
N GLN A 152 10.88 47.79 11.30
CA GLN A 152 10.20 49.08 11.10
C GLN A 152 10.63 50.15 12.13
N GLU A 153 11.04 49.73 13.32
CA GLU A 153 11.48 50.62 14.42
C GLU A 153 12.99 50.92 14.40
N ALA A 154 13.77 50.28 13.52
CA ALA A 154 15.20 50.55 13.38
C ALA A 154 15.43 51.93 12.72
N PRO A 155 16.25 52.83 13.32
CA PRO A 155 16.54 54.12 12.71
C PRO A 155 17.34 53.94 11.40
N PRO A 156 17.17 54.83 10.41
CA PRO A 156 17.83 54.67 9.11
C PRO A 156 19.35 54.70 9.28
N ALA A 157 20.03 53.76 8.63
CA ALA A 157 21.49 53.70 8.62
C ALA A 157 22.09 55.02 8.12
N PRO A 158 23.23 55.48 8.67
CA PRO A 158 23.83 56.74 8.29
C PRO A 158 24.22 56.69 6.81
N LYS A 159 23.71 57.66 6.03
CA LYS A 159 24.10 57.86 4.62
C LYS A 159 25.60 58.15 4.58
N LYS A 160 26.37 57.30 3.91
CA LYS A 160 27.72 57.67 3.47
C LYS A 160 27.56 58.61 2.27
N ASP A 161 27.87 59.88 2.49
CA ASP A 161 27.94 60.88 1.44
C ASP A 161 29.02 60.47 0.42
N LYS A 162 28.60 60.17 -0.81
CA LYS A 162 29.51 60.15 -1.94
C LYS A 162 29.76 61.59 -2.37
N ALA A 163 30.85 62.19 -1.90
CA ALA A 163 31.41 63.37 -2.54
C ALA A 163 32.10 62.92 -3.84
N GLY A 164 31.48 63.20 -4.98
CA GLY A 164 32.19 63.33 -6.25
C GLY A 164 32.32 64.82 -6.59
N PRO A 165 33.43 65.28 -7.20
CA PRO A 165 33.41 66.53 -7.94
C PRO A 165 33.28 66.27 -9.44
N SER A 166 32.17 66.79 -9.94
CA SER A 166 31.86 67.39 -11.25
C SER A 166 32.93 67.51 -12.35
N HIS A 167 32.47 67.14 -13.55
CA HIS A 167 32.87 67.51 -14.92
C HIS A 167 33.42 68.93 -15.15
N GLU A 168 34.27 69.07 -16.18
CA GLU A 168 34.10 70.10 -17.21
C GLU A 168 34.71 69.67 -18.57
N GLU A 169 33.95 69.86 -19.65
CA GLU A 169 34.31 69.64 -21.05
C GLU A 169 35.15 70.80 -21.62
N ARG A 170 36.22 70.48 -22.36
CA ARG A 170 36.43 70.87 -23.78
C ARG A 170 37.76 70.38 -24.33
#